data_AF-A0A0N4XDJ6-F1
#
_entry.id   AF-A0A0N4XDJ6-F1
#
_cell.length_a   1.000
_cell.length_b   1.000
_cell.length_c   1.000
_cell.angle_alpha   90.00
_cell.angle_beta   90.00
_cell.angle_gamma   90.00
#
_symmetry.space_group_name_H-M   'P 1'
#
loop_
_entity.id
_entity.type
_entity.pdbx_description
1 polymer ?
#
loop_
_entity_poly.entity_id
_entity_poly.type
_entity_poly.pdbx_seq_one_letter_code
_entity_poly.pdbx_strand_id
1 'polypeptide(L)'
;MSFHDLASRVVGVSLRVDSKGKAIVAASDEGGGVCVWEPRMFKVPVVEIEAGRDVNEPLRNFIVHKNGEMFGCVLKSEVRLYDISGVPLCSIRQNDSERGKPPPILTAVAMHKLRCMIAVCTSDGAVNVYGQPKTSL
;
A
#
# COMPACT_ATOMS: atom_id res chain seq x y z
N MET A 1 -18.59 -12.38 -17.71
CA MET A 1 -17.63 -12.11 -16.62
C MET A 1 -16.56 -11.21 -17.21
N SER A 2 -16.60 -9.90 -16.91
CA SER A 2 -15.65 -8.93 -17.47
C SER A 2 -14.37 -8.93 -16.64
N PHE A 3 -13.23 -8.86 -17.31
CA PHE A 3 -11.93 -8.61 -16.70
C PHE A 3 -11.99 -7.21 -16.06
N HIS A 4 -11.94 -7.12 -14.73
CA HIS A 4 -11.89 -5.84 -14.04
C HIS A 4 -10.45 -5.31 -14.12
N ASP A 5 -10.15 -4.69 -15.26
CA ASP A 5 -9.01 -3.79 -15.35
C ASP A 5 -9.18 -2.67 -14.32
N LEU A 6 -8.05 -2.12 -13.86
CA LEU A 6 -8.06 -0.91 -13.04
C LEU A 6 -8.85 0.19 -13.79
N ALA A 7 -9.92 0.67 -13.17
CA ALA A 7 -10.95 1.48 -13.81
C ALA A 7 -10.59 2.98 -13.85
N SER A 8 -9.54 3.37 -13.13
CA SER A 8 -9.08 4.75 -13.00
C SER A 8 -7.59 4.88 -13.28
N ARG A 9 -7.06 6.10 -13.16
CA ARG A 9 -5.62 6.36 -13.32
C ARG A 9 -4.82 5.50 -12.34
N VAL A 10 -3.85 4.76 -12.86
CA VAL A 10 -2.92 3.96 -12.06
C VAL A 10 -2.00 4.88 -11.23
N VAL A 11 -2.01 4.72 -9.91
CA VAL A 11 -1.22 5.53 -8.96
C VAL A 11 0.10 4.88 -8.58
N GLY A 12 0.24 3.58 -8.83
CA GLY A 12 1.50 2.88 -8.64
C GLY A 12 1.47 1.48 -9.21
N VAL A 13 2.64 1.04 -9.65
CA VAL A 13 2.93 -0.30 -10.13
C VAL A 13 4.21 -0.75 -9.46
N SER A 14 4.26 -2.01 -9.05
CA SER A 14 5.50 -2.63 -8.60
C SER A 14 5.62 -4.05 -9.11
N LEU A 15 6.84 -4.42 -9.49
CA LEU A 15 7.24 -5.78 -9.81
C LEU A 15 8.08 -6.31 -8.65
N ARG A 16 7.73 -7.49 -8.16
CA ARG A 16 8.58 -8.26 -7.25
C ARG A 16 8.89 -9.61 -7.89
N VAL A 17 10.13 -10.07 -7.69
CA VAL A 17 10.55 -11.43 -8.05
C VAL A 17 11.07 -12.10 -6.78
N ASP A 18 10.53 -13.27 -6.46
CA ASP A 18 11.01 -14.06 -5.32
C ASP A 18 12.30 -14.83 -5.66
N SER A 19 12.90 -15.49 -4.67
CA SER A 19 14.13 -16.28 -4.85
C SER A 19 13.95 -17.51 -5.74
N LYS A 20 12.72 -17.93 -6.01
CA LYS A 20 12.37 -19.04 -6.90
C LYS A 20 12.07 -18.56 -8.34
N GLY A 21 12.23 -17.26 -8.61
CA GLY A 21 11.96 -16.66 -9.92
C GLY A 21 10.46 -16.48 -10.21
N LYS A 22 9.59 -16.59 -9.19
CA LYS A 22 8.18 -16.22 -9.31
C LYS A 22 8.09 -14.70 -9.31
N ALA A 23 7.54 -14.15 -10.39
CA ALA A 23 7.28 -12.73 -10.50
C ALA A 23 5.83 -12.45 -10.10
N ILE A 24 5.62 -11.32 -9.43
CA ILE A 24 4.31 -10.75 -9.17
C ILE A 24 4.33 -9.28 -9.58
N VAL A 25 3.29 -8.85 -10.26
CA VAL A 25 3.03 -7.45 -10.57
C VAL A 25 1.86 -7.03 -9.69
N ALA A 26 2.01 -5.95 -8.94
CA ALA A 26 0.90 -5.36 -8.21
C ALA A 26 0.73 -3.92 -8.67
N ALA A 27 -0.51 -3.52 -8.88
CA ALA A 27 -0.84 -2.16 -9.26
C ALA A 27 -2.12 -1.71 -8.56
N SER A 28 -2.27 -0.40 -8.47
CA SER A 28 -3.46 0.20 -7.91
C SER A 28 -3.83 1.48 -8.64
N ASP A 29 -5.12 1.83 -8.63
CA ASP A 29 -5.65 3.06 -9.22
C ASP A 29 -6.15 4.06 -8.18
N GLU A 30 -6.40 5.29 -8.63
CA GLU A 30 -6.93 6.39 -7.79
C GLU A 30 -8.28 6.05 -7.15
N GLY A 31 -9.04 5.11 -7.73
CA GLY A 31 -10.37 4.69 -7.25
C GLY A 31 -10.34 3.67 -6.11
N GLY A 32 -9.16 3.19 -5.72
CA GLY A 32 -9.02 2.18 -4.67
C GLY A 32 -8.84 0.76 -5.20
N GLY A 33 -8.95 0.54 -6.50
CA GLY A 33 -8.73 -0.78 -7.09
C GLY A 33 -7.28 -1.20 -6.87
N VAL A 34 -7.06 -2.42 -6.39
CA VAL A 34 -5.74 -3.04 -6.28
C VAL A 34 -5.81 -4.42 -6.89
N CYS A 35 -4.90 -4.68 -7.81
CA CYS A 35 -4.80 -5.96 -8.50
C CYS A 35 -3.37 -6.49 -8.39
N VAL A 36 -3.25 -7.79 -8.12
CA VAL A 36 -1.97 -8.52 -8.16
C VAL A 36 -2.07 -9.58 -9.24
N TRP A 37 -1.09 -9.62 -10.13
CA TRP A 37 -0.98 -10.59 -11.22
C TRP A 37 0.27 -11.43 -11.06
N GLU A 38 0.15 -12.71 -11.38
CA GLU A 38 1.29 -13.54 -11.71
C GLU A 38 1.48 -13.46 -13.25
N PRO A 39 2.60 -12.92 -13.79
CA PRO A 39 2.74 -12.66 -15.22
C PRO A 39 2.58 -13.89 -16.13
N ARG A 40 2.78 -15.09 -15.58
CA ARG A 40 2.57 -16.36 -16.29
C ARG A 40 1.08 -16.76 -16.36
N MET A 41 0.24 -16.16 -15.52
CA MET A 41 -1.21 -16.29 -15.49
C MET A 41 -1.84 -14.96 -15.99
N PHE A 42 -1.64 -14.67 -17.26
CA PHE A 42 -1.96 -13.38 -17.89
C PHE A 42 -3.46 -13.05 -18.03
N LYS A 43 -4.36 -13.97 -17.65
CA LYS A 43 -5.80 -13.79 -17.93
C LYS A 43 -6.55 -13.09 -16.81
N VAL A 44 -6.16 -13.25 -15.55
CA VAL A 44 -6.89 -12.68 -14.41
C VAL A 44 -5.92 -12.32 -13.29
N PRO A 45 -6.20 -11.26 -12.51
CA PRO A 45 -5.48 -11.04 -11.27
C PRO A 45 -5.67 -12.24 -10.33
N VAL A 46 -4.61 -12.59 -9.61
CA VAL A 46 -4.64 -13.59 -8.54
C VAL A 46 -5.20 -13.02 -7.23
N VAL A 47 -5.17 -11.70 -7.09
CA VAL A 47 -5.75 -10.94 -5.98
C VAL A 47 -6.39 -9.69 -6.54
N GLU A 48 -7.61 -9.42 -6.12
CA GLU A 48 -8.36 -8.21 -6.44
C GLU A 48 -9.01 -7.71 -5.15
N ILE A 49 -8.70 -6.47 -4.76
CA ILE A 49 -9.28 -5.83 -3.58
C ILE A 49 -9.63 -4.37 -3.88
N GLU A 50 -10.57 -3.82 -3.13
CA GLU A 50 -10.89 -2.39 -3.12
C GLU A 50 -10.37 -1.76 -1.83
N ALA A 51 -9.23 -1.09 -1.91
CA ALA A 51 -8.65 -0.35 -0.81
C ALA A 51 -9.31 1.03 -0.68
N GLY A 52 -9.93 1.32 0.48
CA GLY A 52 -10.47 2.65 0.79
C GLY A 52 -11.93 2.89 0.40
N ARG A 53 -12.66 1.84 -0.01
CA ARG A 53 -14.10 1.92 -0.36
C ARG A 53 -14.94 2.56 0.75
N ASP A 54 -14.59 2.30 2.00
CA ASP A 54 -15.25 2.79 3.20
C ASP A 54 -14.99 4.29 3.49
N VAL A 55 -13.90 4.86 2.97
CA VAL A 55 -13.48 6.24 3.25
C VAL A 55 -13.86 7.21 2.13
N ASN A 56 -14.20 6.68 0.95
CA ASN A 56 -14.50 7.46 -0.26
C ASN A 56 -13.42 8.51 -0.58
N GLU A 57 -12.17 8.21 -0.22
CA GLU A 57 -11.00 9.03 -0.51
C GLU A 57 -10.17 8.37 -1.61
N PRO A 58 -9.67 9.14 -2.60
CA PRO A 58 -8.85 8.58 -3.65
C PRO A 58 -7.51 8.11 -3.11
N LEU A 59 -7.00 7.00 -3.65
CA LEU A 59 -5.62 6.61 -3.41
C LEU A 59 -4.68 7.61 -4.05
N ARG A 60 -3.66 8.00 -3.30
CA ARG A 60 -2.65 8.97 -3.73
C ARG A 60 -1.38 8.29 -4.20
N ASN A 61 -1.09 7.11 -3.64
CA ASN A 61 0.10 6.33 -3.98
C ASN A 61 -0.09 4.86 -3.61
N PHE A 62 0.68 4.01 -4.26
CA PHE A 62 0.72 2.58 -4.00
C PHE A 62 2.18 2.12 -3.90
N ILE A 63 2.52 1.48 -2.77
CA ILE A 63 3.89 1.08 -2.47
C ILE A 63 3.93 -0.43 -2.18
N VAL A 64 4.94 -1.12 -2.69
CA VAL A 64 5.11 -2.55 -2.44
C VAL A 64 6.46 -2.78 -1.78
N HIS A 65 6.50 -3.62 -0.77
CA HIS A 65 7.75 -3.93 -0.11
C HIS A 65 8.61 -4.78 -1.05
N LYS A 66 9.88 -4.38 -1.22
CA LYS A 66 10.80 -5.05 -2.16
C LYS A 66 10.95 -6.56 -1.92
N ASN A 67 11.14 -6.95 -0.65
CA ASN A 67 11.36 -8.35 -0.26
C ASN A 67 10.27 -8.94 0.67
N GLY A 68 9.51 -8.11 1.39
CA GLY A 68 8.40 -8.54 2.25
C GLY A 68 7.12 -8.75 1.45
N GLU A 69 6.34 -9.78 1.79
CA GLU A 69 5.08 -10.12 1.10
C GLU A 69 3.94 -9.20 1.54
N MET A 70 4.13 -7.89 1.29
CA MET A 70 3.19 -6.86 1.71
C MET A 70 3.24 -5.65 0.78
N PHE A 71 2.13 -4.91 0.75
CA PHE A 71 2.00 -3.63 0.08
C PHE A 71 1.22 -2.64 0.94
N GLY A 72 1.30 -1.38 0.56
CA GLY A 72 0.66 -0.26 1.22
C GLY A 72 -0.13 0.59 0.23
N CYS A 73 -1.38 0.87 0.60
CA CYS A 73 -2.25 1.79 -0.09
C CYS A 73 -2.25 3.13 0.67
N VAL A 74 -1.81 4.19 0.01
CA VAL A 74 -1.61 5.51 0.64
C VAL A 74 -2.82 6.39 0.33
N LEU A 75 -3.59 6.71 1.37
CA LEU A 75 -4.72 7.64 1.36
C LEU A 75 -4.25 9.05 1.78
N LYS A 76 -5.17 9.96 2.05
CA LYS A 76 -4.84 11.35 2.42
C LYS A 76 -4.09 11.45 3.75
N SER A 77 -4.55 10.76 4.79
CA SER A 77 -4.00 10.84 6.16
C SER A 77 -3.69 9.47 6.77
N GLU A 78 -3.75 8.42 5.95
CA GLU A 78 -3.68 7.03 6.37
C GLU A 78 -2.88 6.20 5.36
N VAL A 79 -2.08 5.25 5.86
CA VAL A 79 -1.52 4.17 5.05
C VAL A 79 -2.13 2.86 5.52
N ARG A 80 -2.78 2.13 4.61
CA ARG A 80 -3.31 0.79 4.87
C ARG A 80 -2.36 -0.25 4.33
N LEU A 81 -1.93 -1.15 5.19
CA LEU A 81 -1.00 -2.22 4.87
C LEU A 81 -1.75 -3.53 4.71
N TYR A 82 -1.39 -4.27 3.67
CA TYR A 82 -1.94 -5.58 3.33
C TYR A 82 -0.79 -6.55 3.07
N ASP A 83 -1.03 -7.83 3.29
CA ASP A 83 -0.14 -8.86 2.76
C ASP A 83 -0.32 -8.96 1.24
N ILE A 84 0.55 -9.74 0.59
CA ILE A 84 0.51 -9.88 -0.88
C ILE A 84 -0.74 -10.62 -1.40
N SER A 85 -1.45 -11.32 -0.51
CA SER A 85 -2.72 -11.98 -0.79
C SER A 85 -3.93 -11.04 -0.63
N GLY A 86 -3.70 -9.78 -0.25
CA GLY A 86 -4.74 -8.78 -0.05
C GLY A 86 -5.39 -8.81 1.33
N VAL A 87 -4.84 -9.57 2.29
CA VAL A 87 -5.34 -9.60 3.66
C VAL A 87 -4.87 -8.34 4.40
N PRO A 88 -5.76 -7.58 5.06
CA PRO A 88 -5.36 -6.41 5.85
C PRO A 88 -4.44 -6.79 7.00
N LEU A 89 -3.30 -6.09 7.13
CA LEU A 89 -2.34 -6.27 8.22
C LEU A 89 -2.53 -5.23 9.32
N CYS A 90 -2.45 -3.94 8.94
CA CYS A 90 -2.66 -2.83 9.86
C CYS A 90 -2.90 -1.52 9.11
N SER A 91 -3.29 -0.49 9.86
CA SER A 91 -3.43 0.88 9.36
C SER A 91 -2.58 1.83 10.20
N ILE A 92 -1.90 2.75 9.52
CA ILE A 92 -1.11 3.82 10.14
C ILE A 92 -1.82 5.13 9.82
N ARG A 93 -2.57 5.64 10.80
CA ARG A 93 -3.29 6.91 10.71
C ARG A 93 -2.52 8.00 11.44
N GLN A 94 -2.42 9.17 10.81
CA GLN A 94 -1.90 10.35 11.49
C GLN A 94 -3.05 10.97 12.30
N ASN A 95 -2.86 11.07 13.61
CA ASN A 95 -3.84 11.65 14.52
C ASN A 95 -3.66 13.16 14.64
N ASP A 96 -4.76 13.85 14.95
CA ASP A 96 -4.77 15.27 15.26
C ASP A 96 -3.95 15.52 16.53
N SER A 97 -2.73 16.05 16.38
CA SER A 97 -1.96 16.55 17.52
C SER A 97 -2.59 17.80 18.14
N GLU A 98 -3.51 18.47 17.43
CA GLU A 98 -4.16 19.71 17.88
C GLU A 98 -5.68 19.65 17.62
N ARG A 99 -6.46 19.78 18.69
CA ARG A 99 -7.94 19.84 18.60
C ARG A 99 -8.37 20.94 17.63
N GLY A 100 -9.15 20.56 16.61
CA GLY A 100 -9.81 21.49 15.69
C GLY A 100 -9.09 21.76 14.38
N LYS A 101 -7.91 21.15 14.14
CA LYS A 101 -7.26 21.18 12.82
C LYS A 101 -7.55 19.88 12.05
N PRO A 102 -7.61 19.93 10.71
CA PRO A 102 -7.70 18.72 9.91
C PRO A 102 -6.43 17.86 10.09
N PRO A 103 -6.54 16.52 9.98
CA PRO A 103 -5.37 15.65 10.08
C PRO A 103 -4.31 16.02 9.06
N PRO A 104 -3.02 15.96 9.43
CA PRO A 104 -1.95 16.26 8.50
C PRO A 104 -1.97 15.26 7.34
N ILE A 105 -1.67 15.78 6.15
CA ILE A 105 -1.72 15.01 4.90
C ILE A 105 -0.40 14.26 4.75
N LEU A 106 -0.46 12.99 4.35
CA LEU A 106 0.72 12.23 3.98
C LEU A 106 1.32 12.78 2.69
N THR A 107 2.59 13.21 2.74
CA THR A 107 3.31 13.81 1.61
C THR A 107 4.27 12.83 0.95
N ALA A 108 4.88 11.93 1.73
CA ALA A 108 5.73 10.87 1.23
C ALA A 108 5.65 9.63 2.11
N VAL A 109 5.75 8.46 1.49
CA VAL A 109 5.79 7.17 2.18
C VAL A 109 6.84 6.28 1.53
N ALA A 110 7.65 5.60 2.33
CA ALA A 110 8.68 4.68 1.84
C ALA A 110 8.81 3.45 2.74
N MET A 111 8.94 2.27 2.12
CA MET A 111 9.23 1.02 2.81
C MET A 111 10.74 0.73 2.77
N HIS A 112 11.29 0.26 3.89
CA HIS A 112 12.69 -0.15 3.95
C HIS A 112 12.91 -1.41 3.09
N LYS A 113 14.02 -1.49 2.36
CA LYS A 113 14.21 -2.55 1.35
C LYS A 113 14.35 -3.95 1.96
N LEU A 114 14.91 -4.07 3.16
CA LEU A 114 15.29 -5.35 3.79
C LEU A 114 14.53 -5.69 5.07
N ARG A 115 13.84 -4.72 5.67
CA ARG A 115 13.21 -4.88 6.99
C ARG A 115 11.78 -4.40 6.84
N CYS A 116 10.83 -5.06 7.50
CA CYS A 116 9.43 -4.65 7.56
C CYS A 116 9.30 -3.36 8.38
N MET A 117 9.67 -2.24 7.76
CA MET A 117 9.61 -0.91 8.31
C MET A 117 9.11 0.06 7.25
N ILE A 118 8.39 1.08 7.70
CA ILE A 118 7.78 2.09 6.86
C ILE A 118 8.02 3.47 7.47
N ALA A 119 8.48 4.41 6.62
CA ALA A 119 8.58 5.81 6.95
C ALA A 119 7.41 6.56 6.31
N VAL A 120 6.76 7.42 7.09
CA VAL A 120 5.69 8.32 6.63
C VAL A 120 6.11 9.76 6.93
N CYS A 121 5.92 10.64 5.96
CA CYS A 121 6.14 12.07 6.07
C CYS A 121 4.81 12.79 5.94
N THR A 122 4.58 13.78 6.78
CA THR A 122 3.35 14.57 6.84
C THR A 122 3.57 16.01 6.39
N SER A 123 2.48 16.70 6.06
CA SER A 123 2.51 18.09 5.58
C SER A 123 2.95 19.12 6.63
N ASP A 124 2.92 18.75 7.92
CA ASP A 124 3.44 19.56 9.04
C ASP A 124 4.95 19.38 9.25
N GLY A 125 5.61 18.58 8.42
CA GLY A 125 7.05 18.33 8.48
C GLY A 125 7.46 17.19 9.40
N ALA A 126 6.52 16.51 10.07
CA ALA A 126 6.87 15.34 10.87
C ALA A 126 7.24 14.13 10.00
N VAL A 127 8.23 13.36 10.45
CA VAL A 127 8.64 12.10 9.83
C VAL A 127 8.61 11.01 10.89
N ASN A 128 7.70 10.07 10.73
CA ASN A 128 7.51 8.95 11.64
C ASN A 128 7.97 7.65 10.98
N VAL A 129 8.66 6.79 11.74
CA VAL A 129 9.14 5.49 11.26
C VAL A 129 8.54 4.39 12.12
N TYR A 130 7.83 3.46 11.48
CA TYR A 130 7.22 2.30 12.11
C TYR A 130 7.95 1.05 11.66
N GLY A 131 8.06 0.07 12.55
CA GLY A 131 8.67 -1.22 12.26
C GLY A 131 8.11 -2.31 13.15
N GLN A 132 8.29 -3.56 12.75
CA GLN A 132 7.93 -4.70 13.58
C GLN A 132 8.67 -4.62 14.93
N PRO A 133 8.01 -4.90 16.07
CA PRO A 133 8.66 -4.94 17.37
C PRO A 133 9.86 -5.89 17.31
N LYS A 134 10.98 -5.50 17.92
CA LYS A 134 12.11 -6.42 18.08
C LYS A 134 11.62 -7.57 18.96
N THR A 135 11.38 -8.73 18.36
CA THR A 135 11.31 -9.97 19.14
C THR A 135 12.70 -10.17 19.71
N SER A 136 12.83 -10.05 21.03
CA SER A 136 14.01 -10.55 21.74
C SER A 136 14.12 -12.04 21.41
N LEU A 137 15.13 -12.39 20.61
CA LEU A 137 15.59 -13.77 20.46
C LEU A 137 16.25 -14.23 21.75
#